data_AF-A0A838TBA3-F1
#
_entry.id   AF-A0A838TBA3-F1
#
_cell.length_a   1.000
_cell.length_b   1.000
_cell.length_c   1.000
_cell.angle_alpha   90.00
_cell.angle_beta   90.00
_cell.angle_gamma   90.00
#
_symmetry.space_group_name_H-M   'P 1'
#
loop_
_entity.id
_entity.type
_entity.pdbx_description
1 polymer ?
#
loop_
_entity_poly.entity_id
_entity_poly.type
_entity_poly.pdbx_seq_one_letter_code
_entity_poly.pdbx_strand_id
1 'polypeptide(L)'
;MGWSTSTPLGLYYKNQGSDETGLGIVGPADYELQGNGGYPTQFIQFDVSSIISQGFTDGKLQIGSVQGSSNDTFVIWGSSQLGDPGTQIGEVYTSSSNMLFVSIANFTDYDFISIGALSGDVLPVAFQATLAPVPEMSALFPIVGLVAAIAVTQILRRRRIAQLRAGSPGRALNKLTLAWRPSSRGGGRYFFVAAKTH
;
A
#
# COMPACT_ATOMS: atom_id res chain seq x y z
N MET A 1 18.05 12.00 -13.16
CA MET A 1 19.33 12.31 -13.84
C MET A 1 19.02 12.87 -15.22
N GLY A 2 19.82 13.81 -15.73
CA GLY A 2 19.68 14.35 -17.09
C GLY A 2 20.50 13.57 -18.11
N TRP A 3 20.06 13.55 -19.36
CA TRP A 3 20.70 12.78 -20.43
C TRP A 3 20.70 13.54 -21.75
N SER A 4 21.74 13.32 -22.56
CA SER A 4 21.76 13.66 -23.98
C SER A 4 22.30 12.50 -24.80
N THR A 5 21.49 11.94 -25.70
CA THR A 5 21.87 10.78 -26.54
C THR A 5 22.52 9.64 -25.73
N SER A 6 21.89 9.28 -24.61
CA SER A 6 22.38 8.28 -23.63
C SER A 6 23.69 8.62 -22.91
N THR A 7 24.17 9.86 -23.02
CA THR A 7 25.28 10.39 -22.20
C THR A 7 24.71 11.10 -20.98
N PRO A 8 25.14 10.75 -19.76
CA PRO A 8 24.64 11.39 -18.55
C PRO A 8 25.13 12.84 -18.48
N LEU A 9 24.22 13.74 -18.12
CA LEU A 9 24.49 15.17 -17.92
C LEU A 9 24.14 15.58 -16.49
N GLY A 10 24.83 16.62 -16.02
CA GLY A 10 24.50 17.28 -14.77
C GLY A 10 23.11 17.90 -14.84
N LEU A 11 22.40 17.89 -13.72
CA LEU A 11 21.15 18.64 -13.58
C LEU A 11 21.46 20.09 -13.21
N TYR A 12 20.60 21.01 -13.68
CA TYR A 12 20.67 22.42 -13.35
C TYR A 12 19.30 22.90 -12.87
N TYR A 13 19.24 23.63 -11.76
CA TYR A 13 17.99 24.25 -11.34
C TYR A 13 17.92 25.67 -11.91
N LYS A 14 17.04 25.88 -12.89
CA LYS A 14 16.78 27.21 -13.46
C LYS A 14 15.76 27.94 -12.60
N ASN A 15 16.05 29.19 -12.29
CA ASN A 15 15.19 30.08 -11.49
C ASN A 15 15.19 31.52 -12.05
N GLN A 16 15.30 31.66 -13.37
CA GLN A 16 15.47 32.94 -14.04
C GLN A 16 14.23 33.21 -14.90
N GLY A 17 13.24 33.96 -14.37
CA GLY A 17 11.99 34.27 -15.07
C GLY A 17 10.74 33.82 -14.32
N SER A 18 9.57 34.36 -14.67
CA SER A 18 8.28 34.02 -14.01
C SER A 18 7.80 32.60 -14.30
N ASP A 19 8.19 32.06 -15.44
CA ASP A 19 7.68 30.85 -16.08
C ASP A 19 8.80 29.93 -16.62
N GLU A 20 10.06 30.32 -16.35
CA GLU A 20 11.29 29.60 -16.67
C GLU A 20 11.96 29.08 -15.38
N THR A 21 11.15 28.51 -14.49
CA THR A 21 11.63 27.88 -13.25
C THR A 21 11.42 26.39 -13.32
N GLY A 22 12.50 25.61 -13.16
CA GLY A 22 12.40 24.16 -13.24
C GLY A 22 13.76 23.47 -13.24
N LEU A 23 13.71 22.17 -13.47
CA LEU A 23 14.86 21.29 -13.55
C LEU A 23 15.31 21.15 -15.01
N GLY A 24 16.47 21.68 -15.30
CA GLY A 24 17.14 21.62 -16.58
C GLY A 24 18.36 20.70 -16.58
N ILE A 25 19.15 20.78 -17.65
CA ILE A 25 20.39 20.02 -17.83
C ILE A 25 21.55 20.95 -18.19
N VAL A 26 22.76 20.57 -17.77
CA VAL A 26 23.98 21.31 -18.10
C VAL A 26 24.42 21.00 -19.53
N GLY A 27 24.73 22.04 -20.31
CA GLY A 27 25.32 21.93 -21.65
C GLY A 27 24.53 22.66 -22.74
N PRO A 28 23.21 22.45 -22.87
CA PRO A 28 22.38 23.17 -23.84
C PRO A 28 22.25 24.67 -23.55
N ALA A 29 21.77 25.42 -24.53
CA ALA A 29 21.43 26.83 -24.32
C ALA A 29 20.35 26.96 -23.25
N ASP A 30 20.48 28.00 -22.41
CA ASP A 30 19.54 28.35 -21.34
C ASP A 30 19.25 27.24 -20.30
N TYR A 31 20.05 26.17 -20.31
CA TYR A 31 19.96 25.00 -19.44
C TYR A 31 18.64 24.22 -19.57
N GLU A 32 17.92 24.36 -20.67
CA GLU A 32 16.63 23.70 -20.88
C GLU A 32 16.79 22.38 -21.66
N LEU A 33 15.78 21.52 -21.61
CA LEU A 33 15.74 20.36 -22.50
C LEU A 33 15.45 20.83 -23.91
N GLN A 34 16.32 20.48 -24.86
CA GLN A 34 16.16 20.83 -26.26
C GLN A 34 15.74 19.62 -27.10
N GLY A 35 14.73 19.82 -27.92
CA GLY A 35 14.21 18.82 -28.85
C GLY A 35 14.47 19.17 -30.32
N ASN A 36 14.74 18.18 -31.15
CA ASN A 36 14.88 18.34 -32.60
C ASN A 36 14.27 17.17 -33.39
N GLY A 37 13.04 16.76 -33.05
CA GLY A 37 12.30 15.75 -33.80
C GLY A 37 11.40 14.85 -32.95
N GLY A 38 10.91 13.77 -33.56
CA GLY A 38 9.92 12.87 -32.96
C GLY A 38 10.42 11.96 -31.83
N TYR A 39 11.72 11.97 -31.50
CA TYR A 39 12.30 11.22 -30.38
C TYR A 39 13.23 12.13 -29.57
N PRO A 40 13.15 12.13 -28.23
CA PRO A 40 13.91 13.07 -27.42
C PRO A 40 15.40 12.72 -27.42
N THR A 41 16.23 13.64 -27.90
CA THR A 41 17.68 13.54 -27.78
C THR A 41 18.15 13.99 -26.40
N GLN A 42 17.35 14.77 -25.68
CA GLN A 42 17.61 15.23 -24.32
C GLN A 42 16.40 14.94 -23.43
N PHE A 43 16.66 14.39 -22.25
CA PHE A 43 15.59 14.03 -21.32
C PHE A 43 16.08 13.99 -19.88
N ILE A 44 15.16 14.16 -18.94
CA ILE A 44 15.38 13.91 -17.51
C ILE A 44 14.61 12.67 -17.11
N GLN A 45 15.29 11.74 -16.45
CA GLN A 45 14.68 10.54 -15.87
C GLN A 45 14.49 10.69 -14.35
N PHE A 46 13.28 10.36 -13.91
CA PHE A 46 12.87 10.22 -12.53
C PHE A 46 12.82 8.72 -12.22
N ASP A 47 13.60 8.28 -11.23
CA ASP A 47 13.49 6.93 -10.68
C ASP A 47 12.23 6.87 -9.80
N VAL A 48 11.26 6.08 -10.23
CA VAL A 48 9.97 5.91 -9.56
C VAL A 48 9.86 4.58 -8.80
N SER A 49 10.88 3.72 -8.86
CA SER A 49 10.87 2.39 -8.22
C SER A 49 10.55 2.47 -6.72
N SER A 50 11.13 3.48 -6.04
CA SER A 50 10.91 3.68 -4.60
C SER A 50 9.48 4.07 -4.23
N ILE A 51 8.77 4.82 -5.09
CA ILE A 51 7.36 5.20 -4.84
C ILE A 51 6.41 4.09 -5.28
N ILE A 52 6.74 3.33 -6.33
CA ILE A 52 5.98 2.14 -6.72
C ILE A 52 5.96 1.14 -5.57
N SER A 53 7.10 0.93 -4.90
CA SER A 53 7.19 0.03 -3.74
C SER A 53 6.30 0.45 -2.55
N GLN A 54 5.89 1.72 -2.51
CA GLN A 54 4.99 2.28 -1.50
C GLN A 54 3.50 2.23 -1.93
N GLY A 55 3.20 1.69 -3.12
CA GLY A 55 1.86 1.52 -3.64
C GLY A 55 1.35 2.68 -4.50
N PHE A 56 2.22 3.62 -4.91
CA PHE A 56 1.84 4.64 -5.88
C PHE A 56 1.76 4.04 -7.28
N THR A 57 0.62 4.24 -7.96
CA THR A 57 0.35 3.72 -9.30
C THR A 57 0.27 4.81 -10.36
N ASP A 58 -0.08 6.02 -9.94
CA ASP A 58 -0.37 7.15 -10.80
C ASP A 58 0.33 8.41 -10.30
N GLY A 59 0.60 9.30 -11.25
CA GLY A 59 1.25 10.56 -10.97
C GLY A 59 0.83 11.64 -11.93
N LYS A 60 1.44 12.79 -11.75
CA LYS A 60 1.30 13.94 -12.62
C LYS A 60 2.57 14.75 -12.56
N LEU A 61 2.82 15.46 -13.65
CA LEU A 61 4.01 16.24 -13.82
C LEU A 61 3.63 17.62 -14.31
N GLN A 62 4.25 18.64 -13.75
CA GLN A 62 4.11 20.02 -14.22
C GLN A 62 5.33 20.37 -15.06
N ILE A 63 5.09 20.92 -16.23
CA ILE A 63 6.12 21.36 -17.18
C ILE A 63 5.97 22.87 -17.41
N GLY A 64 7.09 23.58 -17.45
CA GLY A 64 7.20 25.00 -17.73
C GLY A 64 8.08 25.26 -18.96
N SER A 65 8.25 26.53 -19.30
CA SER A 65 8.95 26.97 -20.52
C SER A 65 8.44 26.23 -21.76
N VAL A 66 7.12 26.17 -21.98
CA VAL A 66 6.57 25.64 -23.24
C VAL A 66 5.86 26.76 -23.98
N GLN A 67 6.54 27.37 -24.94
CA GLN A 67 6.06 28.56 -25.65
C GLN A 67 5.43 28.19 -26.99
N GLY A 68 4.26 28.77 -27.26
CA GLY A 68 3.55 28.56 -28.52
C GLY A 68 4.24 29.21 -29.73
N SER A 69 5.01 30.28 -29.51
CA SER A 69 5.72 31.01 -30.57
C SER A 69 6.88 30.23 -31.20
N SER A 70 7.46 29.29 -30.45
CA SER A 70 8.58 28.43 -30.85
C SER A 70 8.12 27.00 -31.20
N ASN A 71 6.81 26.72 -31.13
CA ASN A 71 6.22 25.40 -31.30
C ASN A 71 6.85 24.36 -30.34
N ASP A 72 7.03 24.75 -29.09
CA ASP A 72 7.63 23.86 -28.10
C ASP A 72 6.68 22.72 -27.78
N THR A 73 7.25 21.52 -27.75
CA THR A 73 6.49 20.29 -27.50
C THR A 73 7.31 19.31 -26.69
N PHE A 74 6.63 18.54 -25.85
CA PHE A 74 7.24 17.53 -25.01
C PHE A 74 6.40 16.27 -24.95
N VAL A 75 7.05 15.18 -24.55
CA VAL A 75 6.42 13.87 -24.36
C VAL A 75 6.96 13.23 -23.08
N ILE A 76 6.09 12.42 -22.47
CA ILE A 76 6.42 11.58 -21.32
C ILE A 76 6.67 10.15 -21.80
N TRP A 77 7.76 9.58 -21.31
CA TRP A 77 8.23 8.24 -21.66
C TRP A 77 8.41 7.38 -20.41
N GLY A 78 8.24 6.07 -20.56
CA GLY A 78 8.49 5.06 -19.54
C GLY A 78 9.58 4.08 -19.96
N SER A 79 10.47 3.73 -19.04
CA SER A 79 11.57 2.79 -19.27
C SER A 79 11.93 2.01 -18.01
N SER A 80 12.48 0.81 -18.18
CA SER A 80 13.18 0.05 -17.12
C SER A 80 14.70 0.13 -17.24
N GLN A 81 15.20 0.96 -18.16
CA GLN A 81 16.63 1.13 -18.42
C GLN A 81 17.06 2.58 -18.18
N LEU A 82 18.06 2.75 -17.31
CA LEU A 82 18.71 4.03 -17.08
C LEU A 82 19.46 4.48 -18.35
N GLY A 83 19.26 5.72 -18.76
CA GLY A 83 19.87 6.32 -19.96
C GLY A 83 19.14 6.04 -21.27
N ASP A 84 17.97 5.40 -21.21
CA ASP A 84 17.06 5.19 -22.34
C ASP A 84 15.66 5.68 -21.93
N PRO A 85 15.06 6.67 -22.63
CA PRO A 85 13.73 7.16 -22.28
C PRO A 85 12.64 6.10 -22.52
N GLY A 86 12.87 5.10 -23.37
CA GLY A 86 12.01 3.93 -23.53
C GLY A 86 10.81 4.17 -24.46
N THR A 87 9.61 3.88 -23.96
CA THR A 87 8.35 3.95 -24.73
C THR A 87 7.53 5.18 -24.36
N GLN A 88 6.93 5.83 -25.34
CA GLN A 88 6.03 6.96 -25.11
C GLN A 88 4.77 6.49 -24.38
N ILE A 89 4.44 7.12 -23.25
CA ILE A 89 3.29 6.75 -22.40
C ILE A 89 2.25 7.88 -22.27
N GLY A 90 2.54 9.05 -22.82
CA GLY A 90 1.61 10.18 -22.92
C GLY A 90 1.37 10.62 -24.35
N GLU A 91 0.52 11.62 -24.53
CA GLU A 91 0.36 12.30 -25.82
C GLU A 91 1.53 13.27 -26.08
N VAL A 92 1.52 13.93 -27.24
CA VAL A 92 2.40 15.08 -27.48
C VAL A 92 1.75 16.31 -26.87
N TYR A 93 2.40 16.87 -25.87
CA TYR A 93 1.93 18.06 -25.18
C TYR A 93 2.54 19.32 -25.80
N THR A 94 1.77 20.40 -25.76
CA THR A 94 2.13 21.69 -26.35
C THR A 94 2.02 22.81 -25.31
N SER A 95 2.19 24.06 -25.74
CA SER A 95 2.03 25.24 -24.88
C SER A 95 0.69 25.36 -24.16
N SER A 96 -0.36 24.65 -24.61
CA SER A 96 -1.63 24.56 -23.88
C SER A 96 -1.51 23.86 -22.52
N SER A 97 -0.43 23.09 -22.32
CA SER A 97 -0.10 22.38 -21.09
C SER A 97 0.95 23.10 -20.24
N ASN A 98 1.40 24.31 -20.66
CA ASN A 98 2.42 25.07 -19.94
C ASN A 98 1.94 25.42 -18.52
N MET A 99 2.79 25.14 -17.53
CA MET A 99 2.54 25.30 -16.10
C MET A 99 1.30 24.55 -15.59
N LEU A 100 0.79 23.57 -16.34
CA LEU A 100 -0.29 22.68 -15.92
C LEU A 100 0.27 21.30 -15.57
N PHE A 101 -0.44 20.62 -14.66
CA PHE A 101 -0.15 19.22 -14.39
C PHE A 101 -0.75 18.32 -15.47
N VAL A 102 0.09 17.52 -16.10
CA VAL A 102 -0.31 16.45 -17.01
C VAL A 102 -0.26 15.10 -16.29
N SER A 103 -1.28 14.28 -16.47
CA SER A 103 -1.42 13.00 -15.78
C SER A 103 -0.54 11.91 -16.40
N ILE A 104 -0.01 11.04 -15.55
CA ILE A 104 0.76 9.85 -15.90
C ILE A 104 0.03 8.68 -15.23
N ALA A 105 -0.76 7.96 -16.02
CA ALA A 105 -1.53 6.83 -15.53
C ALA A 105 -0.69 5.54 -15.53
N ASN A 106 -0.89 4.70 -14.51
CA ASN A 106 -0.32 3.34 -14.44
C ASN A 106 1.19 3.29 -14.75
N PHE A 107 2.01 4.09 -14.07
CA PHE A 107 3.46 4.08 -14.31
C PHE A 107 4.18 2.85 -13.74
N THR A 108 3.45 1.89 -13.16
CA THR A 108 4.00 0.74 -12.42
C THR A 108 4.82 -0.23 -13.27
N ASP A 109 4.66 -0.18 -14.60
CA ASP A 109 5.38 -1.03 -15.54
C ASP A 109 6.81 -0.53 -15.84
N TYR A 110 7.20 0.61 -15.28
CA TYR A 110 8.46 1.29 -15.56
C TYR A 110 9.20 1.65 -14.27
N ASP A 111 10.51 1.45 -14.27
CA ASP A 111 11.37 1.89 -13.17
C ASP A 111 11.69 3.39 -13.26
N PHE A 112 11.66 3.94 -14.49
CA PHE A 112 11.97 5.31 -14.81
C PHE A 112 10.86 5.97 -15.62
N ILE A 113 10.51 7.19 -15.22
CA ILE A 113 9.68 8.10 -16.00
C ILE A 113 10.54 9.22 -16.53
N SER A 114 10.46 9.46 -17.83
CA SER A 114 11.33 10.38 -18.54
C SER A 114 10.51 11.49 -19.20
N ILE A 115 11.06 12.71 -19.17
CA ILE A 115 10.49 13.86 -19.85
C ILE A 115 11.51 14.24 -20.91
N GLY A 116 11.06 14.32 -22.14
CA GLY A 116 11.89 14.75 -23.26
C GLY A 116 11.22 15.85 -24.05
N ALA A 117 12.00 16.86 -24.44
CA ALA A 117 11.60 17.82 -25.43
C ALA A 117 11.61 17.16 -26.81
N LEU A 118 10.52 17.32 -27.56
CA LEU A 118 10.46 16.92 -28.98
C LEU A 118 10.86 18.08 -29.89
N SER A 119 10.40 19.28 -29.56
CA SER A 119 10.76 20.51 -30.26
C SER A 119 10.91 21.63 -29.26
N GLY A 120 11.90 22.48 -29.49
CA GLY A 120 12.15 23.67 -28.70
C GLY A 120 12.62 23.36 -27.29
N ASP A 121 12.37 24.30 -26.38
CA ASP A 121 12.89 24.29 -25.02
C ASP A 121 11.80 23.86 -24.02
N VAL A 122 12.18 23.10 -22.98
CA VAL A 122 11.23 22.53 -22.01
C VAL A 122 11.88 22.39 -20.63
N LEU A 123 11.11 22.70 -19.57
CA LEU A 123 11.55 22.52 -18.17
C LEU A 123 10.55 21.74 -17.30
N PRO A 124 10.90 20.54 -16.83
CA PRO A 124 10.20 19.90 -15.72
C PRO A 124 10.19 20.75 -14.46
N VAL A 125 9.01 21.07 -13.93
CA VAL A 125 8.86 21.93 -12.73
C VAL A 125 8.64 21.10 -11.48
N ALA A 126 7.67 20.19 -11.52
CA ALA A 126 7.28 19.40 -10.36
C ALA A 126 6.76 18.02 -10.75
N PHE A 127 7.02 17.05 -9.90
CA PHE A 127 6.42 15.71 -9.96
C PHE A 127 5.55 15.49 -8.72
N GLN A 128 4.33 15.00 -8.91
CA GLN A 128 3.42 14.66 -7.83
C GLN A 128 2.83 13.28 -8.09
N ALA A 129 2.91 12.40 -7.10
CA ALA A 129 2.16 11.15 -7.08
C ALA A 129 1.19 11.17 -5.89
N THR A 130 0.04 10.54 -6.03
CA THR A 130 -0.96 10.42 -4.96
C THR A 130 -1.31 8.97 -4.74
N LEU A 131 -1.22 8.52 -3.50
CA LEU A 131 -1.72 7.21 -3.11
C LEU A 131 -3.24 7.21 -3.22
N ALA A 132 -3.79 6.26 -3.98
CA ALA A 132 -5.22 6.00 -3.93
C ALA A 132 -5.60 5.63 -2.49
N PRO A 133 -6.60 6.26 -1.88
CA PRO A 133 -7.06 5.87 -0.56
C PRO A 133 -7.43 4.39 -0.60
N VAL A 134 -6.76 3.58 0.21
CA VAL A 134 -7.14 2.18 0.39
C VAL A 134 -8.55 2.22 0.96
N PRO A 135 -9.58 1.67 0.26
CA PRO A 135 -10.90 1.59 0.83
C PRO A 135 -10.75 0.83 2.14
N GLU A 136 -11.09 1.46 3.26
CA GLU A 136 -11.07 0.80 4.56
C GLU A 136 -11.96 -0.43 4.43
N MET A 137 -11.37 -1.61 4.24
CA MET A 137 -12.10 -2.87 4.17
C MET A 137 -12.65 -3.12 5.56
N SER A 138 -13.81 -2.53 5.82
CA SER A 138 -14.76 -2.89 6.85
C SER A 138 -14.09 -3.40 8.12
N ALA A 139 -13.36 -2.52 8.82
CA ALA A 139 -12.91 -2.78 10.19
C ALA A 139 -14.10 -3.16 11.12
N LEU A 140 -15.33 -2.84 10.70
CA LEU A 140 -16.57 -3.34 11.27
C LEU A 140 -16.66 -4.88 11.33
N PHE A 141 -16.17 -5.65 10.36
CA PHE A 141 -16.31 -7.12 10.40
C PHE A 141 -15.56 -7.78 11.57
N PRO A 142 -14.26 -7.50 11.82
CA PRO A 142 -13.57 -8.06 12.97
C PRO A 142 -14.14 -7.54 14.30
N ILE A 143 -14.59 -6.27 14.35
CA ILE A 143 -15.17 -5.69 15.57
C ILE A 143 -16.54 -6.33 15.89
N VAL A 144 -17.44 -6.42 14.92
CA VAL A 144 -18.77 -7.04 15.09
C VAL A 144 -18.63 -8.53 15.40
N GLY A 145 -17.73 -9.23 14.71
CA GLY A 145 -17.43 -10.64 15.01
C GLY A 145 -16.93 -10.85 16.44
N LEU A 146 -16.05 -9.99 16.94
CA LEU A 146 -15.54 -10.05 18.31
C LEU A 146 -16.64 -9.80 19.35
N VAL A 147 -17.48 -8.78 19.14
CA VAL A 147 -18.60 -8.47 20.04
C VAL A 147 -19.60 -9.63 20.09
N ALA A 148 -19.94 -10.22 18.94
CA ALA A 148 -20.82 -11.38 18.87
C ALA A 148 -20.23 -12.59 19.61
N ALA A 149 -18.93 -12.87 19.43
CA ALA A 149 -18.25 -13.97 20.11
C ALA A 149 -18.24 -13.79 21.64
N ILE A 150 -18.01 -12.56 22.14
CA ILE A 150 -18.08 -12.22 23.56
C ILE A 150 -19.50 -12.42 24.10
N ALA A 151 -20.52 -11.95 23.38
CA ALA A 151 -21.91 -12.11 23.78
C ALA A 151 -22.31 -13.60 23.90
N VAL A 152 -21.94 -14.42 22.92
CA VAL A 152 -22.19 -15.87 22.93
C VAL A 152 -21.49 -16.55 24.10
N THR A 153 -20.21 -16.23 24.36
CA THR A 153 -19.49 -16.82 25.50
C THR A 153 -20.08 -16.43 26.85
N GLN A 154 -20.55 -15.19 27.00
CA GLN A 154 -21.23 -14.75 28.23
C GLN A 154 -22.56 -15.49 28.45
N ILE A 155 -23.35 -15.70 27.40
CA ILE A 155 -24.62 -16.46 27.48
C ILE A 155 -24.36 -17.93 27.85
N LEU A 156 -23.37 -18.56 27.21
CA LEU A 156 -23.02 -19.96 27.50
C LEU A 156 -22.50 -20.13 28.92
N ARG A 157 -21.69 -19.20 29.44
CA ARG A 157 -21.25 -19.21 30.84
C ARG A 157 -22.42 -19.12 31.82
N ARG A 158 -23.38 -18.22 31.59
CA ARG A 158 -24.57 -18.08 32.45
C ARG A 158 -25.41 -19.35 32.45
N ARG A 159 -25.62 -19.98 31.30
CA ARG A 159 -26.35 -21.26 31.19
C ARG A 159 -25.68 -22.39 31.97
N ARG A 160 -24.35 -22.51 31.88
CA ARG A 160 -23.60 -23.54 32.61
C ARG A 160 -23.71 -23.39 34.12
N ILE A 161 -23.64 -22.16 34.63
CA ILE A 161 -23.82 -21.88 36.06
C ILE A 161 -25.26 -22.19 36.51
N ALA A 162 -26.27 -21.83 35.70
CA ALA A 162 -27.66 -22.15 36.02
C ALA A 162 -27.91 -23.67 36.05
N GLN A 163 -27.31 -24.44 35.14
CA GLN A 163 -27.36 -25.90 35.15
C GLN A 163 -26.65 -26.52 36.36
N LEU A 164 -25.51 -25.97 36.80
CA LEU A 164 -24.84 -26.41 38.03
C LEU A 164 -25.68 -26.12 39.28
N ARG A 165 -26.44 -25.01 39.29
CA ARG A 165 -27.34 -24.66 40.40
C ARG A 165 -28.63 -25.51 40.39
N ALA A 166 -29.23 -25.74 39.22
CA ALA A 166 -30.41 -26.59 39.06
C ALA A 166 -30.07 -28.09 39.20
N GLY A 167 -28.84 -28.45 38.84
CA GLY A 167 -28.21 -29.75 39.05
C GLY A 167 -27.70 -29.96 40.48
N SER A 168 -28.17 -29.17 41.45
CA SER A 168 -28.13 -29.54 42.86
C SER A 168 -29.49 -30.14 43.28
N PRO A 169 -29.84 -31.37 42.83
CA PRO A 169 -30.89 -32.10 43.49
C PRO A 169 -30.32 -32.61 44.81
N GLY A 170 -31.03 -32.32 45.91
CA GLY A 170 -30.99 -33.10 47.14
C GLY A 170 -31.45 -34.54 46.88
N ARG A 171 -30.72 -35.28 46.03
CA ARG A 171 -30.98 -36.68 45.71
C ARG A 171 -29.70 -37.41 45.29
N ALA A 172 -28.62 -37.19 46.02
CA ALA A 172 -27.68 -38.26 46.31
C ALA A 172 -28.20 -39.08 47.51
N LEU A 173 -29.44 -39.59 47.40
CA LEU A 173 -29.83 -40.78 48.14
C LEU A 173 -29.15 -41.94 47.43
N ASN A 174 -27.85 -42.09 47.67
CA ASN A 174 -27.21 -43.38 47.52
C ASN A 174 -27.91 -44.30 48.51
N LYS A 175 -28.93 -45.00 48.03
CA LYS A 175 -29.34 -46.30 48.55
C LYS A 175 -28.07 -47.16 48.53
N LEU A 176 -27.35 -47.15 49.65
CA LEU A 176 -26.57 -48.30 50.07
C LEU A 176 -27.57 -49.42 50.30
N THR A 177 -27.89 -50.14 49.21
CA THR A 177 -28.53 -51.45 49.32
C THR A 177 -27.49 -52.35 49.96
N LEU A 178 -27.53 -52.42 51.29
CA LEU A 178 -26.75 -53.34 52.09
C LEU A 178 -27.25 -54.75 51.74
N ALA A 179 -26.62 -55.39 50.75
CA ALA A 179 -26.86 -56.79 50.46
C ALA A 179 -26.26 -57.61 51.60
N TRP A 180 -27.06 -57.88 52.63
CA TRP A 180 -26.74 -58.83 53.68
C TRP A 180 -26.71 -60.24 53.06
N ARG A 181 -25.52 -60.81 52.93
CA ARG A 181 -25.33 -62.21 52.53
C ARG A 181 -24.81 -62.96 53.77
N PRO A 182 -25.58 -63.86 54.38
CA PRO A 182 -25.10 -64.64 55.51
C PRO A 182 -24.05 -65.64 55.02
N SER A 183 -22.82 -65.49 55.50
CA SER A 183 -21.77 -66.51 55.37
C SER A 183 -21.95 -67.53 56.49
N SER A 184 -22.44 -68.71 56.14
CA SER A 184 -22.39 -69.89 56.99
C SER A 184 -21.04 -70.56 56.83
N ARG A 185 -20.02 -70.08 57.57
CA ARG A 185 -18.91 -70.88 58.11
C ARG A 185 -17.87 -69.99 58.81
N GLY A 186 -17.77 -70.20 60.12
CA GLY A 186 -16.49 -70.28 60.84
C GLY A 186 -15.63 -69.02 60.91
N GLY A 187 -15.82 -68.26 61.98
CA GLY A 187 -14.72 -67.72 62.77
C GLY A 187 -14.03 -66.44 62.26
N GLY A 188 -14.29 -65.35 62.99
CA GLY A 188 -13.22 -64.40 63.32
C GLY A 188 -13.32 -62.99 62.72
N ARG A 189 -13.55 -62.04 63.64
CA ARG A 189 -13.15 -60.62 63.64
C ARG A 189 -13.96 -59.64 62.77
N TYR A 190 -14.73 -58.81 63.47
CA TYR A 190 -15.35 -57.58 62.96
C TYR A 190 -14.31 -56.45 62.90
N PHE A 191 -14.23 -55.75 61.77
CA PHE A 191 -13.61 -54.43 61.70
C PHE A 191 -14.58 -53.48 61.00
N PHE A 192 -14.94 -52.39 61.68
CA PHE A 192 -15.52 -51.19 61.08
C PHE A 192 -14.45 -50.11 61.11
N VAL A 193 -14.14 -49.52 59.95
CA VAL A 193 -13.40 -48.26 59.89
C VAL A 193 -14.10 -47.36 58.88
N ALA A 194 -14.64 -46.25 59.36
CA ALA A 194 -14.98 -45.09 58.55
C ALA A 194 -13.96 -44.00 58.89
N ALA A 195 -13.30 -43.42 57.88
CA ALA A 195 -12.56 -42.17 58.05
C ALA A 195 -12.58 -41.31 56.78
N LYS A 196 -12.66 -40.02 57.07
CA LYS A 196 -13.12 -38.85 56.30
C LYS A 196 -12.05 -38.33 55.32
N THR A 197 -12.48 -37.89 54.14
CA THR A 197 -11.66 -37.20 53.13
C THR A 197 -11.60 -35.69 53.38
N HIS A 198 -10.43 -35.08 53.16
CA HIS A 198 -10.26 -33.64 52.88
C HIS A 198 -10.23 -33.42 51.37
#